data_AF-A0A2E3YH71-F1
#
_entry.id   AF-A0A2E3YH71-F1
#
_cell.length_a   1.000
_cell.length_b   1.000
_cell.length_c   1.000
_cell.angle_alpha   90.00
_cell.angle_beta   90.00
_cell.angle_gamma   90.00
#
_symmetry.space_group_name_H-M   'P 1'
#
loop_
_entity.id
_entity.type
_entity.pdbx_description
1 polymer ?
#
loop_
_entity_poly.entity_id
_entity_poly.type
_entity_poly.pdbx_seq_one_letter_code
_entity_poly.pdbx_strand_id
1 'polypeptide(L)'
;MTQIDTRPIDDDALYIRGGVFTTYANREHHPDGYNYWSRNIAISRSNTEIQGLTHYVTGEIDVGCPYSGFLNAHHCAHITFRDCWSTGHSPRDEPRAVA
;
A
#
# COMPACT_ATOMS: atom_id res chain seq x y z
N MET A 1 -10.90 1.10 24.78
CA MET A 1 -10.02 0.14 25.48
C MET A 1 -8.71 0.09 24.72
N THR A 2 -7.58 0.38 25.36
CA THR A 2 -6.27 0.30 24.71
C THR A 2 -5.85 -1.16 24.65
N GLN A 3 -5.48 -1.65 23.47
CA GLN A 3 -4.95 -3.00 23.26
C GLN A 3 -3.44 -2.93 23.04
N ILE A 4 -2.71 -3.82 23.71
CA ILE A 4 -1.26 -3.97 23.56
C ILE A 4 -1.05 -5.39 23.02
N ASP A 5 -0.30 -5.52 21.91
CA ASP A 5 0.08 -6.80 21.29
C ASP A 5 1.61 -6.92 21.31
N THR A 6 2.11 -8.14 21.51
CA THR A 6 3.55 -8.46 21.47
C THR A 6 3.82 -9.47 20.36
N ARG A 7 4.69 -9.09 19.44
CA ARG A 7 5.03 -9.87 18.25
C ARG A 7 6.52 -10.18 18.28
N PRO A 8 6.96 -11.40 17.91
CA PRO A 8 8.38 -11.71 17.80
C PRO A 8 9.03 -10.85 16.72
N ILE A 9 10.31 -10.56 16.92
CA ILE A 9 11.19 -10.00 15.90
C ILE A 9 12.13 -11.12 15.50
N ASP A 10 12.08 -11.52 14.23
CA ASP A 10 13.00 -12.51 13.70
C ASP A 10 14.44 -11.98 13.74
N ASP A 11 15.40 -12.84 14.07
CA ASP A 11 16.82 -12.49 14.04
C ASP A 11 17.28 -12.13 12.61
N ASP A 12 16.84 -12.93 11.64
CA ASP A 12 17.13 -12.71 10.22
C ASP A 12 16.13 -11.75 9.56
N ALA A 13 16.68 -10.74 8.89
CA ALA A 13 15.89 -9.81 8.12
C ALA A 13 15.31 -10.46 6.85
N LEU A 14 14.01 -10.26 6.61
CA LEU A 14 13.39 -10.60 5.33
C LEU A 14 13.59 -9.44 4.36
N TYR A 15 14.17 -9.75 3.20
CA TYR A 15 14.40 -8.76 2.15
C TYR A 15 13.48 -8.99 0.95
N ILE A 16 12.68 -7.98 0.63
CA ILE A 16 11.86 -7.93 -0.60
C ILE A 16 12.49 -6.88 -1.51
N ARG A 17 12.86 -7.25 -2.74
CA ARG A 17 13.61 -6.39 -3.65
C ARG A 17 12.84 -6.18 -4.97
N GLY A 18 12.76 -4.94 -5.40
CA GLY A 18 12.16 -4.54 -6.67
C GLY A 18 10.65 -4.74 -6.73
N GLY A 19 10.16 -4.81 -7.97
CA GLY A 19 8.75 -5.02 -8.28
C GLY A 19 8.06 -3.73 -8.73
N VAL A 20 7.28 -3.85 -9.80
CA VAL A 20 6.44 -2.78 -10.32
C VAL A 20 4.99 -3.25 -10.27
N PHE A 21 4.17 -2.53 -9.52
CA PHE A 21 2.77 -2.89 -9.29
C PHE A 21 1.87 -1.76 -9.76
N THR A 22 0.77 -2.11 -10.41
CA THR A 22 -0.25 -1.13 -10.85
C THR A 22 -1.60 -1.53 -10.27
N THR A 23 -2.17 -0.64 -9.46
CA THR A 23 -3.55 -0.73 -9.00
C THR A 23 -4.44 -0.05 -10.02
N TYR A 24 -5.32 -0.83 -10.65
CA TYR A 24 -6.43 -0.29 -11.43
C TYR A 24 -7.57 0.08 -10.48
N ALA A 25 -7.97 1.35 -10.48
CA ALA A 25 -9.09 1.82 -9.69
C ALA A 25 -10.34 1.00 -10.05
N ASN A 26 -11.10 0.59 -9.03
CA ASN A 26 -12.40 -0.01 -9.33
C ASN A 26 -13.36 1.11 -9.77
N ARG A 27 -14.37 0.75 -10.55
CA ARG A 27 -15.43 1.69 -10.98
C ARG A 27 -16.74 1.42 -10.26
N GLU A 28 -16.62 0.89 -9.04
CA GLU A 28 -17.76 0.45 -8.26
C GLU A 28 -18.51 1.69 -7.76
N HIS A 29 -19.80 1.79 -8.09
CA HIS A 29 -20.65 2.90 -7.66
C HIS A 29 -21.42 2.47 -6.41
N HIS A 30 -21.05 3.03 -5.26
CA HIS A 30 -21.74 2.83 -3.99
C HIS A 30 -22.51 4.10 -3.61
N PRO A 31 -23.83 4.17 -3.87
CA PRO A 31 -24.63 5.35 -3.54
C PRO A 31 -24.76 5.57 -2.02
N ASP A 32 -24.58 4.52 -1.21
CA ASP A 32 -24.82 4.54 0.24
C ASP A 32 -23.57 4.24 1.10
N GLY A 33 -22.35 4.30 0.53
CA GLY A 33 -21.14 4.06 1.34
C GLY A 33 -19.85 3.78 0.58
N TYR A 34 -18.90 3.16 1.26
CA TYR A 34 -17.59 2.78 0.71
C TYR A 34 -17.18 1.39 1.21
N ASN A 35 -16.72 0.52 0.32
CA ASN A 35 -16.09 -0.75 0.67
C ASN A 35 -14.57 -0.65 0.57
N TYR A 36 -13.86 -0.97 1.65
CA TYR A 36 -12.41 -1.08 1.60
C TYR A 36 -11.99 -2.46 1.12
N TRP A 37 -11.32 -2.50 -0.04
CA TRP A 37 -10.76 -3.72 -0.60
C TRP A 37 -9.26 -3.79 -0.31
N SER A 38 -8.79 -4.88 0.32
CA SER A 38 -7.37 -5.10 0.64
C SER A 38 -6.58 -5.46 -0.61
N ARG A 39 -6.28 -4.46 -1.45
CA ARG A 39 -5.53 -4.58 -2.70
C ARG A 39 -4.10 -4.08 -2.55
N ASN A 40 -3.41 -4.63 -1.55
CA ASN A 40 -2.12 -4.16 -1.06
C ASN A 40 -1.15 -5.31 -0.77
N ILE A 41 0.12 -4.96 -0.51
CA ILE A 41 1.10 -5.84 0.11
C ILE A 41 1.00 -5.65 1.62
N ALA A 42 0.49 -6.68 2.27
CA ALA A 42 0.29 -6.71 3.72
C ALA A 42 1.55 -7.30 4.39
N ILE A 43 2.15 -6.55 5.30
CA ILE A 43 3.39 -6.90 6.00
C ILE A 43 3.03 -7.11 7.48
N SER A 44 3.13 -8.35 7.91
CA SER A 44 2.85 -8.79 9.29
C SER A 44 4.04 -9.48 9.96
N ARG A 45 5.16 -9.65 9.23
CA ARG A 45 6.43 -10.16 9.76
C ARG A 45 7.34 -8.99 10.15
N SER A 46 7.85 -9.02 11.38
CA SER A 46 8.85 -8.07 11.86
C SER A 46 10.19 -8.23 11.14
N ASN A 47 11.09 -7.26 11.30
CA ASN A 47 12.43 -7.28 10.69
C ASN A 47 12.37 -7.52 9.17
N THR A 48 11.60 -6.67 8.48
CA THR A 48 11.39 -6.75 7.03
C THR A 48 11.84 -5.47 6.35
N GLU A 49 12.66 -5.59 5.31
CA GLU A 49 13.05 -4.49 4.43
C GLU A 49 12.45 -4.71 3.04
N ILE A 50 11.71 -3.72 2.56
CA ILE A 50 11.27 -3.63 1.16
C ILE A 50 12.10 -2.55 0.49
N GLN A 51 12.80 -2.93 -0.59
CA GLN A 51 13.63 -2.00 -1.34
C GLN A 51 13.26 -1.94 -2.82
N GLY A 52 13.21 -0.73 -3.38
CA GLY A 52 13.16 -0.53 -4.83
C GLY A 52 11.79 -0.85 -5.45
N LEU A 53 10.73 -0.84 -4.65
CA LEU A 53 9.37 -1.09 -5.13
C LEU A 53 8.80 0.17 -5.77
N THR A 54 8.16 0.01 -6.93
CA THR A 54 7.41 1.07 -7.60
C THR A 54 5.93 0.71 -7.66
N HIS A 55 5.05 1.60 -7.18
CA HIS A 55 3.61 1.43 -7.23
C HIS A 55 2.93 2.55 -8.02
N TYR A 56 2.07 2.16 -8.95
CA TYR A 56 1.21 3.05 -9.72
C TYR A 56 -0.26 2.82 -9.37
N VAL A 57 -1.03 3.90 -9.42
CA VAL A 57 -2.49 3.90 -9.40
C VAL A 57 -2.95 4.56 -10.69
N THR A 58 -3.90 3.95 -11.38
CA THR A 58 -4.41 4.43 -12.67
C THR A 58 -5.90 4.14 -12.84
N GLY A 59 -6.56 4.94 -13.68
CA GLY A 59 -7.98 4.81 -13.98
C GLY A 59 -8.88 5.35 -12.87
N GLU A 60 -8.33 6.18 -11.98
CA GLU A 60 -9.09 6.90 -10.97
C GLU A 60 -9.99 7.93 -11.64
N ILE A 61 -11.27 7.90 -11.29
CA ILE A 61 -12.30 8.77 -11.80
C ILE A 61 -13.16 9.26 -10.62
N ASP A 62 -14.20 10.05 -10.88
CA ASP A 62 -15.09 10.59 -9.84
C ASP A 62 -15.87 9.52 -9.03
N VAL A 63 -15.78 8.24 -9.44
CA VAL A 63 -16.40 7.09 -8.77
C VAL A 63 -15.35 6.03 -8.47
N GLY A 64 -15.59 5.26 -7.41
CA GLY A 64 -14.73 4.16 -6.98
C GLY A 64 -14.61 4.12 -5.46
N CYS A 65 -14.27 2.95 -4.93
CA CYS A 65 -14.08 2.77 -3.49
C CYS A 65 -12.63 3.07 -3.08
N PRO A 66 -12.42 3.64 -1.88
CA PRO A 66 -11.08 3.84 -1.32
C PRO A 66 -10.34 2.50 -1.14
N TYR A 67 -9.02 2.58 -1.21
CA TYR A 67 -8.13 1.44 -0.96
C TYR A 67 -7.30 1.73 0.28
N SER A 68 -6.92 0.67 1.00
CA SER A 68 -5.84 0.79 1.98
C SER A 68 -4.52 1.14 1.27
N GLY A 69 -3.59 1.73 2.02
CA GLY A 69 -2.24 1.98 1.50
C GLY A 69 -1.61 0.72 0.91
N PHE A 70 -0.98 0.85 -0.27
CA PHE A 70 -0.44 -0.29 -1.02
C PHE A 70 0.67 -1.03 -0.28
N LEU A 71 1.51 -0.32 0.47
CA LEU A 71 2.42 -0.92 1.44
C LEU A 71 1.78 -0.76 2.82
N ASN A 72 1.41 -1.88 3.45
CA ASN A 72 0.68 -1.86 4.72
C ASN A 72 1.39 -2.74 5.76
N ALA A 73 2.16 -2.09 6.64
CA ALA A 73 2.75 -2.73 7.80
C ALA A 73 1.80 -2.66 8.99
N HIS A 74 1.38 -3.82 9.49
CA HIS A 74 0.49 -3.91 10.64
C HIS A 74 0.84 -5.13 11.51
N HIS A 75 0.72 -4.95 12.82
CA HIS A 75 1.09 -5.96 13.81
C HIS A 75 2.50 -6.55 13.63
N CYS A 76 3.47 -5.67 13.34
CA CYS A 76 4.89 -5.99 13.17
C CYS A 76 5.75 -4.81 13.62
N ALA A 77 7.04 -5.04 13.82
CA ALA A 77 8.01 -4.00 14.16
C ALA A 77 9.27 -4.09 13.30
N HIS A 78 10.09 -3.03 13.32
CA HIS A 78 11.35 -2.98 12.59
C HIS A 78 11.17 -3.16 11.07
N ILE A 79 10.37 -2.27 10.47
CA ILE A 79 10.09 -2.28 9.04
C ILE A 79 10.84 -1.15 8.36
N THR A 80 11.51 -1.45 7.25
CA THR A 80 12.19 -0.46 6.42
C THR A 80 11.59 -0.46 5.02
N PHE A 81 11.16 0.71 4.55
CA PHE A 81 10.88 0.97 3.14
C PHE A 81 12.03 1.81 2.59
N ARG A 82 12.82 1.27 1.66
CA ARG A 82 14.01 1.92 1.10
C ARG A 82 13.86 2.08 -0.40
N ASP A 83 14.18 3.26 -0.94
CA ASP A 83 14.14 3.51 -2.39
C ASP A 83 12.80 3.12 -3.05
N CYS A 84 11.69 3.20 -2.29
CA CYS A 84 10.36 2.89 -2.79
C CYS A 84 9.70 4.16 -3.33
N TRP A 85 8.91 4.01 -4.39
CA TRP A 85 8.15 5.09 -5.00
C TRP A 85 6.69 4.66 -5.19
N SER A 86 5.76 5.59 -4.93
CA SER A 86 4.33 5.35 -5.12
C SER A 86 3.63 6.59 -5.68
N THR A 87 2.70 6.38 -6.60
CA THR A 87 1.72 7.40 -6.95
C THR A 87 0.74 7.62 -5.80
N GLY A 88 0.53 8.88 -5.40
CA GLY A 88 -0.60 9.24 -4.53
C GLY A 88 -1.94 9.07 -5.25
N HIS A 89 -3.01 8.82 -4.48
CA HIS A 89 -4.39 8.91 -4.94
C HIS A 89 -4.66 10.28 -5.57
N SER A 90 -5.26 10.30 -6.75
CA SER A 90 -5.74 11.51 -7.40
C SER A 90 -7.12 11.21 -8.00
N PRO A 91 -8.21 11.84 -7.53
CA PRO A 91 -9.53 11.68 -8.13
C PRO A 91 -9.60 12.12 -9.60
N ARG A 92 -8.56 12.83 -10.07
CA ARG A 92 -8.41 13.33 -11.43
C ARG A 92 -7.12 12.78 -11.99
N ASP A 93 -7.20 12.02 -13.07
CA ASP A 93 -6.06 11.68 -13.93
C ASP A 93 -5.59 12.98 -14.64
N GLU A 94 -4.95 13.88 -13.90
CA GLU A 94 -4.15 14.95 -14.51
C GLU A 94 -2.80 14.36 -14.98
N PRO A 95 -2.31 14.71 -16.18
CA PRO A 95 -1.01 14.25 -16.64
C PRO A 95 0.08 14.74 -15.68
N ARG A 96 0.67 13.80 -14.92
CA ARG A 96 1.74 14.10 -13.98
C ARG A 96 3.02 14.44 -14.75
N ALA A 97 3.59 15.60 -14.47
CA ALA A 97 4.89 16.00 -14.97
C ALA A 97 5.95 14.96 -14.59
N VAL A 98 6.63 14.44 -15.60
CA VAL A 98 7.87 13.70 -15.42
C VAL A 98 8.92 14.66 -14.86
N ALA A 99 9.38 14.39 -13.64
CA ALA A 99 10.53 15.04 -13.02
C ALA A 99 11.76 14.15 -13.16
#